data_AF-A0A1Q7EC92-F1
#
_entry.id   AF-A0A1Q7EC92-F1
#
_cell.length_a   1.000
_cell.length_b   1.000
_cell.length_c   1.000
_cell.angle_alpha   90.00
_cell.angle_beta   90.00
_cell.angle_gamma   90.00
#
_symmetry.space_group_name_H-M   'P 1'
#
loop_
_entity.id
_entity.type
_entity.pdbx_description
1 polymer ?
#
loop_
_entity_poly.entity_id
_entity_poly.type
_entity_poly.pdbx_seq_one_letter_code
_entity_poly.pdbx_strand_id
1 'polypeptide(L)'
;MSQVWLIGRPVAHSLSPAMHNTAFAKLGLPHRYELKETADDQLGATLDRLRRDDDLLGANVTIPYKETVLRLVDEVDDEARRIGAVNTIVCRGGRLIGHNTDRIGFHNGLEGAGMLVSNADVMVLGAGGAARACILELQVGNDLLVANRSFERAERLVASMPKEKEGELRAISWDEARQVAWVDVLVNATPMGMNGEDALEGFAFEPLPPMIADLVPVAAETPLVRRAREAQHVRVMDGLLMLLHQAARSFELWTGVPAPLEVMRAALPRPV
;
A
#
# COMPACT_ATOMS: atom_id res chain seq x y z
N MET A 1 13.16 -10.67 -23.80
CA MET A 1 13.47 -10.36 -22.39
C MET A 1 12.30 -9.56 -21.91
N SER A 2 11.44 -10.13 -21.06
CA SER A 2 10.16 -9.49 -20.75
C SER A 2 10.34 -8.38 -19.72
N GLN A 3 9.40 -7.44 -19.66
CA GLN A 3 9.41 -6.34 -18.69
C GLN A 3 8.18 -6.40 -17.77
N VAL A 4 8.34 -5.80 -16.60
CA VAL A 4 7.28 -5.43 -15.67
C VAL A 4 7.42 -3.92 -15.42
N TRP A 5 6.31 -3.19 -15.38
CA TRP A 5 6.33 -1.76 -15.14
C TRP A 5 5.83 -1.36 -13.75
N LEU A 6 6.22 -0.18 -13.29
CA LEU A 6 5.49 0.58 -12.27
C LEU A 6 4.78 1.75 -12.92
N ILE A 7 3.46 1.70 -12.98
CA ILE A 7 2.60 2.75 -13.51
C ILE A 7 2.13 3.65 -12.36
N GLY A 8 2.35 4.96 -12.48
CA GLY A 8 1.94 5.93 -11.48
C GLY A 8 2.53 7.30 -11.75
N ARG A 9 2.27 8.24 -10.83
CA ARG A 9 2.86 9.58 -10.89
C ARG A 9 2.85 10.27 -9.52
N PRO A 10 4.02 10.72 -9.00
CA PRO A 10 5.38 10.41 -9.47
C PRO A 10 5.82 8.98 -9.10
N VAL A 11 6.81 8.43 -9.81
CA VAL A 11 7.36 7.08 -9.51
C VAL A 11 8.89 7.03 -9.40
N ALA A 12 9.58 8.15 -9.67
CA ALA A 12 11.05 8.22 -9.74
C ALA A 12 11.78 7.73 -8.47
N HIS A 13 11.17 7.91 -7.30
CA HIS A 13 11.75 7.51 -6.01
C HIS A 13 11.38 6.09 -5.56
N SER A 14 10.70 5.32 -6.41
CA SER A 14 10.26 3.98 -6.03
C SER A 14 11.45 3.04 -5.81
N LEU A 15 11.38 2.26 -4.74
CA LEU A 15 12.34 1.21 -4.40
C LEU A 15 12.01 -0.14 -5.06
N SER A 16 10.85 -0.27 -5.69
CA SER A 16 10.41 -1.51 -6.36
C SER A 16 11.40 -2.01 -7.44
N PRO A 17 12.01 -1.15 -8.29
CA PRO A 17 13.00 -1.62 -9.26
C PRO A 17 14.20 -2.32 -8.61
N ALA A 18 14.67 -1.83 -7.46
CA ALA A 18 15.81 -2.45 -6.78
C ALA A 18 15.47 -3.86 -6.28
N MET A 19 14.30 -4.03 -5.65
CA MET A 19 13.86 -5.34 -5.16
C MET A 19 13.62 -6.34 -6.30
N HIS A 20 12.82 -5.96 -7.30
CA HIS A 20 12.43 -6.89 -8.36
C HIS A 20 13.59 -7.26 -9.28
N ASN A 21 14.44 -6.30 -9.68
CA ASN A 21 15.58 -6.61 -10.54
C ASN A 21 16.61 -7.49 -9.82
N THR A 22 16.84 -7.28 -8.52
CA THR A 22 17.70 -8.16 -7.72
C THR A 22 17.12 -9.58 -7.63
N ALA A 23 15.80 -9.70 -7.42
CA ALA A 23 15.12 -10.99 -7.38
C ALA A 23 15.16 -11.74 -8.73
N PHE A 24 14.90 -11.04 -9.85
CA PHE A 24 15.02 -11.62 -11.19
C PHE A 24 16.44 -12.12 -11.46
N ALA A 25 17.46 -11.30 -11.14
CA ALA A 25 18.86 -11.67 -11.31
C ALA A 25 19.25 -12.90 -10.46
N LYS A 26 18.81 -12.95 -9.20
CA LYS A 26 19.06 -14.08 -8.30
C LYS A 26 18.52 -15.40 -8.83
N LEU A 27 17.35 -15.38 -9.44
CA LEU A 27 16.68 -16.58 -9.97
C LEU A 27 17.01 -16.87 -11.43
N GLY A 28 17.86 -16.05 -12.08
CA GLY A 28 18.20 -16.21 -13.49
C GLY A 28 17.02 -15.97 -14.44
N LEU A 29 15.99 -15.23 -13.99
CA LEU A 29 14.81 -14.92 -14.79
C LEU A 29 15.11 -13.77 -15.75
N PRO A 30 14.86 -13.90 -17.06
CA PRO A 30 15.21 -12.90 -18.07
C PRO A 30 14.15 -11.77 -18.12
N HIS A 31 13.92 -11.12 -16.98
CA HIS A 31 12.95 -10.05 -16.81
C HIS A 31 13.60 -8.77 -16.29
N ARG A 32 12.97 -7.62 -16.57
CA ARG A 32 13.34 -6.31 -16.02
C ARG A 32 12.15 -5.61 -15.43
N TYR A 33 12.36 -4.94 -14.30
CA TYR A 33 11.38 -4.05 -13.70
C TYR A 33 11.75 -2.59 -13.98
N GLU A 34 10.82 -1.83 -14.56
CA GLU A 34 11.06 -0.46 -15.03
C GLU A 34 10.00 0.52 -14.50
N LEU A 35 10.39 1.78 -14.36
CA LEU A 35 9.48 2.86 -13.99
C LEU A 35 8.79 3.39 -15.24
N LYS A 36 7.46 3.44 -15.20
CA LYS A 36 6.63 3.98 -16.27
C LYS A 36 5.79 5.12 -15.72
N GLU A 37 6.43 6.28 -15.53
CA GLU A 37 5.69 7.49 -15.18
C GLU A 37 4.68 7.79 -16.28
N THR A 38 3.41 7.90 -15.89
CA THR A 38 2.27 7.95 -16.80
C THR A 38 1.42 9.15 -16.42
N ALA A 39 1.10 10.02 -17.38
CA ALA A 39 0.15 11.11 -17.16
C ALA A 39 -1.30 10.60 -17.20
N ASP A 40 -2.24 11.36 -16.62
CA ASP A 40 -3.65 10.96 -16.49
C ASP A 40 -4.30 10.64 -17.84
N ASP A 41 -4.01 11.45 -18.86
CA ASP A 41 -4.49 11.29 -20.24
C ASP A 41 -3.80 10.14 -21.00
N GLN A 42 -2.69 9.62 -20.47
CA GLN A 42 -1.91 8.53 -21.05
C GLN A 42 -2.19 7.16 -20.40
N LEU A 43 -2.96 7.11 -19.31
CA LEU A 43 -3.23 5.86 -18.59
C LEU A 43 -3.86 4.81 -19.51
N GLY A 44 -4.89 5.19 -20.27
CA GLY A 44 -5.56 4.28 -21.21
C GLY A 44 -4.61 3.72 -22.26
N ALA A 45 -3.81 4.59 -22.90
CA ALA A 45 -2.82 4.18 -23.90
C ALA A 45 -1.73 3.27 -23.30
N THR A 46 -1.34 3.49 -22.04
CA THR A 46 -0.34 2.68 -21.34
C THR A 46 -0.87 1.27 -21.06
N LEU A 47 -2.12 1.15 -20.59
CA LEU A 47 -2.77 -0.16 -20.38
C LEU A 47 -3.01 -0.89 -21.71
N ASP A 48 -3.38 -0.17 -22.76
CA ASP A 48 -3.51 -0.72 -24.11
C ASP A 48 -2.20 -1.29 -24.65
N ARG A 49 -1.07 -0.64 -24.35
CA ARG A 49 0.23 -1.21 -24.69
C ARG A 49 0.51 -2.46 -23.87
N LEU A 50 0.18 -2.46 -22.57
CA LEU A 50 0.32 -3.62 -21.70
C LEU A 50 -0.44 -4.85 -22.23
N ARG A 51 -1.59 -4.64 -22.88
CA ARG A 51 -2.38 -5.71 -23.55
C ARG A 51 -1.73 -6.27 -24.81
N ARG A 52 -1.09 -5.42 -25.60
CA ARG A 52 -0.67 -5.77 -26.98
C ARG A 52 0.76 -6.28 -27.08
N ASP A 53 1.58 -6.00 -26.06
CA ASP A 53 3.01 -6.28 -26.05
C ASP A 53 3.27 -7.56 -25.27
N ASP A 54 3.53 -8.66 -26.00
CA ASP A 54 3.78 -9.99 -25.41
C ASP A 54 5.08 -10.03 -24.58
N ASP A 55 5.97 -9.03 -24.73
CA ASP A 55 7.15 -8.87 -23.88
C ASP A 55 6.81 -8.19 -22.53
N LEU A 56 5.55 -7.82 -22.25
CA LEU A 56 5.15 -7.28 -20.96
C LEU A 56 4.39 -8.31 -20.10
N LEU A 57 4.99 -8.67 -18.96
CA LEU A 57 4.36 -9.61 -18.02
C LEU A 57 3.22 -8.97 -17.20
N GLY A 58 3.26 -7.66 -17.05
CA GLY A 58 2.35 -6.95 -16.17
C GLY A 58 2.90 -5.63 -15.64
N ALA A 59 2.26 -5.11 -14.60
CA ALA A 59 2.67 -3.87 -13.96
C ALA A 59 2.24 -3.83 -12.50
N ASN A 60 3.01 -3.18 -11.64
CA ASN A 60 2.42 -2.55 -10.47
C ASN A 60 1.76 -1.22 -10.84
N VAL A 61 0.79 -0.82 -10.04
CA VAL A 61 0.08 0.45 -10.13
C VAL A 61 0.15 1.15 -8.79
N THR A 62 0.53 2.42 -8.79
CA THR A 62 0.56 3.27 -7.60
C THR A 62 -0.30 4.52 -7.76
N ILE A 63 -0.21 5.44 -6.81
CA ILE A 63 -0.91 6.72 -6.82
C ILE A 63 -0.72 7.42 -8.19
N PRO A 64 -1.77 8.02 -8.76
CA PRO A 64 -3.16 8.09 -8.26
C PRO A 64 -4.08 7.02 -8.85
N TYR A 65 -3.57 5.98 -9.51
CA TYR A 65 -4.35 5.19 -10.47
C TYR A 65 -4.99 3.91 -9.92
N LYS A 66 -4.69 3.48 -8.69
CA LYS A 66 -5.15 2.18 -8.16
C LYS A 66 -6.68 1.98 -8.25
N GLU A 67 -7.48 3.01 -7.95
CA GLU A 67 -8.94 2.94 -8.03
C GLU A 67 -9.46 3.08 -9.48
N THR A 68 -8.72 3.77 -10.35
CA THR A 68 -9.09 3.97 -11.75
C THR A 68 -8.82 2.72 -12.58
N VAL A 69 -7.68 2.06 -12.36
CA VAL A 69 -7.29 0.83 -13.06
C VAL A 69 -8.28 -0.30 -12.81
N LEU A 70 -8.93 -0.36 -11.65
CA LEU A 70 -9.99 -1.34 -11.35
C LEU A 70 -11.06 -1.39 -12.45
N ARG A 71 -11.40 -0.25 -13.05
CA ARG A 71 -12.42 -0.14 -14.11
C ARG A 71 -11.86 -0.33 -15.52
N LEU A 72 -10.55 -0.40 -15.67
CA LEU A 72 -9.86 -0.40 -16.96
C LEU A 72 -9.20 -1.74 -17.29
N VAL A 73 -9.06 -2.65 -16.33
CA VAL A 73 -8.59 -4.03 -16.56
C VAL A 73 -9.72 -4.92 -17.05
N ASP A 74 -9.37 -6.04 -17.67
CA ASP A 74 -10.34 -6.93 -18.33
C ASP A 74 -10.95 -7.93 -17.33
N GLU A 75 -10.16 -8.33 -16.33
CA GLU A 75 -10.57 -9.15 -15.20
C GLU A 75 -9.99 -8.56 -13.90
N VAL A 76 -10.64 -8.84 -12.78
CA VAL A 76 -10.19 -8.42 -11.45
C VAL A 76 -10.32 -9.63 -10.54
N ASP A 77 -9.36 -9.91 -9.67
CA ASP A 77 -9.51 -10.95 -8.65
C ASP A 77 -10.51 -10.55 -7.55
N ASP A 78 -11.05 -11.54 -6.84
CA ASP A 78 -12.11 -11.31 -5.86
C ASP A 78 -11.64 -10.35 -4.74
N GLU A 79 -10.37 -10.44 -4.36
CA GLU A 79 -9.79 -9.60 -3.32
C GLU A 79 -9.63 -8.14 -3.79
N ALA A 80 -9.11 -7.87 -4.99
CA ALA A 80 -9.05 -6.50 -5.51
C ALA A 80 -10.44 -5.91 -5.75
N ARG A 81 -11.44 -6.72 -6.12
CA ARG A 81 -12.85 -6.27 -6.18
C ARG A 81 -13.37 -5.87 -4.80
N ARG A 82 -13.11 -6.69 -3.77
CA ARG A 82 -13.51 -6.40 -2.39
C ARG A 82 -12.83 -5.14 -1.86
N ILE A 83 -11.53 -4.97 -2.12
CA ILE A 83 -10.77 -3.77 -1.75
C ILE A 83 -11.27 -2.55 -2.55
N GLY A 84 -11.65 -2.72 -3.81
CA GLY A 84 -12.01 -1.62 -4.70
C GLY A 84 -10.79 -0.89 -5.28
N ALA A 85 -9.65 -1.57 -5.40
CA ALA A 85 -8.43 -1.00 -5.97
C ALA A 85 -7.50 -2.09 -6.53
N VAL A 86 -6.77 -1.79 -7.60
CA VAL A 86 -5.78 -2.66 -8.23
C VAL A 86 -4.38 -2.05 -8.06
N ASN A 87 -3.44 -2.78 -7.46
CA ASN A 87 -2.03 -2.37 -7.35
C ASN A 87 -1.09 -3.24 -8.20
N THR A 88 -1.59 -4.33 -8.77
CA THR A 88 -0.83 -5.33 -9.54
C THR A 88 -1.66 -5.79 -10.71
N ILE A 89 -1.08 -5.79 -11.91
CA ILE A 89 -1.70 -6.27 -13.15
C ILE A 89 -0.84 -7.41 -13.65
N VAL A 90 -1.46 -8.53 -14.03
CA VAL A 90 -0.83 -9.63 -14.75
C VAL A 90 -1.38 -9.65 -16.17
N CYS A 91 -0.49 -9.70 -17.18
CA CYS A 91 -0.90 -9.88 -18.56
C CYS A 91 -0.92 -11.37 -18.92
N ARG A 92 -2.05 -11.86 -19.44
CA ARG A 92 -2.18 -13.26 -19.92
C ARG A 92 -2.98 -13.30 -21.21
N GLY A 93 -2.33 -13.68 -22.31
CA GLY A 93 -2.99 -13.84 -23.62
C GLY A 93 -3.70 -12.57 -24.08
N GLY A 94 -3.07 -11.41 -23.87
CA GLY A 94 -3.62 -10.09 -24.23
C GLY A 94 -4.71 -9.55 -23.29
N ARG A 95 -4.98 -10.23 -22.17
CA ARG A 95 -5.92 -9.78 -21.13
C ARG A 95 -5.17 -9.28 -19.91
N LEU A 96 -5.65 -8.18 -19.33
CA LEU A 96 -5.17 -7.61 -18.07
C LEU A 96 -6.00 -8.13 -16.91
N ILE A 97 -5.35 -8.83 -15.99
CA ILE A 97 -5.95 -9.33 -14.75
C ILE A 97 -5.45 -8.46 -13.61
N GLY A 98 -6.36 -7.71 -12.98
CA GLY A 98 -6.08 -6.85 -11.83
C GLY A 98 -6.11 -7.62 -10.52
N HIS A 99 -5.08 -7.39 -9.70
CA HIS A 99 -4.87 -7.93 -8.36
C HIS A 99 -4.57 -6.80 -7.38
N ASN A 100 -4.72 -7.10 -6.09
CA ASN A 100 -4.28 -6.24 -5.02
C ASN A 100 -3.44 -7.01 -4.01
N THR A 101 -2.17 -6.63 -3.91
CA THR A 101 -1.19 -7.22 -3.00
C THR A 101 -0.93 -6.35 -1.77
N ASP A 102 -1.56 -5.17 -1.68
CA ASP A 102 -1.39 -4.26 -0.53
C ASP A 102 -1.91 -4.91 0.75
N ARG A 103 -3.09 -5.56 0.72
CA ARG A 103 -3.70 -6.14 1.93
C ARG A 103 -2.82 -7.24 2.55
N ILE A 104 -2.39 -8.20 1.75
CA ILE A 104 -1.49 -9.26 2.21
C ILE A 104 -0.12 -8.70 2.62
N GLY A 105 0.37 -7.68 1.91
CA GLY A 105 1.60 -6.98 2.28
C GLY A 105 1.48 -6.29 3.63
N PHE A 106 0.31 -5.69 3.91
CA PHE A 106 0.01 -5.03 5.16
C PHE A 106 -0.13 -6.04 6.31
N HIS A 107 -0.91 -7.12 6.11
CA HIS A 107 -1.05 -8.21 7.07
C HIS A 107 0.30 -8.80 7.50
N ASN A 108 1.12 -9.22 6.53
CA ASN A 108 2.43 -9.80 6.82
C ASN A 108 3.38 -8.78 7.49
N GLY A 109 3.26 -7.50 7.14
CA GLY A 109 4.00 -6.44 7.80
C GLY A 109 3.59 -6.24 9.26
N LEU A 110 2.28 -6.29 9.56
CA LEU A 110 1.77 -6.23 10.93
C LEU A 110 2.21 -7.46 11.72
N GLU A 111 2.11 -8.65 11.14
CA GLU A 111 2.57 -9.91 11.77
C GLU A 111 4.06 -9.84 12.11
N GLY A 112 4.91 -9.45 11.15
CA GLY A 112 6.35 -9.30 11.35
C GLY A 112 6.72 -8.25 12.40
N ALA A 113 5.89 -7.22 12.58
CA ALA A 113 6.06 -6.19 13.60
C ALA A 113 5.41 -6.55 14.96
N GLY A 114 4.71 -7.69 15.06
CA GLY A 114 3.95 -8.07 16.26
C GLY A 114 2.80 -7.12 16.57
N MET A 115 2.12 -6.64 15.51
CA MET A 115 1.06 -5.62 15.55
C MET A 115 -0.29 -6.15 15.05
N LEU A 116 -0.51 -7.46 15.02
CA LEU A 116 -1.84 -8.03 14.83
C LEU A 116 -2.70 -7.74 16.06
N VAL A 117 -3.89 -7.16 15.85
CA VAL A 117 -4.77 -6.67 16.93
C VAL A 117 -6.23 -7.07 16.71
N SER A 118 -6.97 -7.13 17.81
CA SER A 118 -8.42 -7.32 17.87
C SER A 118 -8.97 -6.55 19.07
N ASN A 119 -10.20 -6.07 18.98
CA ASN A 119 -10.85 -5.23 19.99
C ASN A 119 -10.06 -3.95 20.29
N ALA A 120 -9.53 -3.31 19.25
CA ALA A 120 -8.72 -2.10 19.34
C ALA A 120 -9.43 -0.89 18.71
N ASP A 121 -9.13 0.30 19.22
CA ASP A 121 -9.45 1.57 18.58
C ASP A 121 -8.37 1.90 17.54
N VAL A 122 -8.77 2.02 16.27
CA VAL A 122 -7.86 2.21 15.14
C VAL A 122 -8.19 3.52 14.42
N MET A 123 -7.19 4.34 14.14
CA MET A 123 -7.33 5.46 13.21
C MET A 123 -6.52 5.25 11.94
N VAL A 124 -7.20 5.34 10.79
CA VAL A 124 -6.58 5.32 9.47
C VAL A 124 -6.62 6.72 8.86
N LEU A 125 -5.44 7.28 8.60
CA LEU A 125 -5.28 8.53 7.87
C LEU A 125 -5.15 8.24 6.38
N GLY A 126 -6.08 8.75 5.59
CA GLY A 126 -6.12 8.63 4.13
C GLY A 126 -7.35 7.90 3.61
N ALA A 127 -7.75 8.23 2.38
CA ALA A 127 -8.88 7.61 1.69
C ALA A 127 -8.56 7.25 0.23
N GLY A 128 -7.46 6.52 0.03
CA GLY A 128 -7.02 6.00 -1.26
C GLY A 128 -6.91 4.47 -1.28
N GLY A 129 -6.37 3.90 -2.35
CA GLY A 129 -6.28 2.45 -2.55
C GLY A 129 -5.56 1.68 -1.42
N ALA A 130 -4.49 2.24 -0.86
CA ALA A 130 -3.78 1.62 0.27
C ALA A 130 -4.64 1.65 1.55
N ALA A 131 -5.32 2.77 1.83
CA ALA A 131 -6.23 2.88 2.98
C ALA A 131 -7.36 1.85 2.91
N ARG A 132 -7.93 1.62 1.72
CA ARG A 132 -8.95 0.57 1.50
C ARG A 132 -8.45 -0.82 1.91
N ALA A 133 -7.21 -1.17 1.55
CA ALA A 133 -6.61 -2.44 1.91
C ALA A 133 -6.38 -2.56 3.43
N CYS A 134 -5.87 -1.51 4.08
CA CYS A 134 -5.68 -1.48 5.53
C CYS A 134 -7.01 -1.55 6.29
N ILE A 135 -8.04 -0.86 5.81
CA ILE A 135 -9.37 -0.88 6.44
C ILE A 135 -9.98 -2.27 6.35
N LEU A 136 -9.92 -2.96 5.20
CA LEU A 136 -10.40 -4.35 5.13
C LEU A 136 -9.65 -5.31 6.03
N GLU A 137 -8.36 -5.05 6.26
CA GLU A 137 -7.55 -5.87 7.15
C GLU A 137 -7.93 -5.63 8.62
N LEU A 138 -8.09 -4.38 9.01
CA LEU A 138 -8.26 -4.00 10.42
C LEU A 138 -9.73 -3.95 10.85
N GLN A 139 -10.70 -3.75 9.96
CA GLN A 139 -12.11 -3.61 10.36
C GLN A 139 -12.71 -4.88 10.97
N VAL A 140 -12.06 -6.03 10.81
CA VAL A 140 -12.52 -7.30 11.38
C VAL A 140 -12.23 -7.29 12.88
N GLY A 141 -13.25 -6.96 13.68
CA GLY A 141 -13.17 -7.01 15.14
C GLY A 141 -12.49 -5.80 15.79
N ASN A 142 -12.39 -4.67 15.10
CA ASN A 142 -11.85 -3.42 15.66
C ASN A 142 -12.76 -2.23 15.32
N ASP A 143 -12.70 -1.17 16.11
CA ASP A 143 -13.40 0.09 15.86
C ASP A 143 -12.49 1.05 15.09
N LEU A 144 -12.92 1.48 13.89
CA LEU A 144 -12.11 2.24 12.96
C LEU A 144 -12.65 3.65 12.74
N LEU A 145 -11.76 4.63 12.90
CA LEU A 145 -11.93 6.01 12.47
C LEU A 145 -11.13 6.23 11.19
N VAL A 146 -11.78 6.72 10.13
CA VAL A 146 -11.14 7.06 8.86
C VAL A 146 -11.17 8.56 8.68
N ALA A 147 -9.98 9.17 8.60
CA ALA A 147 -9.83 10.60 8.39
C ALA A 147 -9.11 10.88 7.08
N ASN A 148 -9.54 11.89 6.34
CA ASN A 148 -8.87 12.34 5.12
C ASN A 148 -9.04 13.85 4.96
N ARG A 149 -8.06 14.53 4.35
CA ARG A 149 -8.11 15.99 4.13
C ARG A 149 -9.40 16.45 3.46
N SER A 150 -9.90 15.66 2.51
CA SER A 150 -11.27 15.79 1.99
C SER A 150 -12.16 14.82 2.76
N PHE A 151 -13.03 15.35 3.63
CA PHE A 151 -13.95 14.57 4.44
C PHE A 151 -14.89 13.70 3.57
N GLU A 152 -15.44 14.26 2.49
CA GLU A 152 -16.30 13.54 1.54
C GLU A 152 -15.64 12.28 0.95
N ARG A 153 -14.31 12.28 0.78
CA ARG A 153 -13.58 11.07 0.34
C ARG A 153 -13.56 10.00 1.43
N ALA A 154 -13.41 10.37 2.70
CA ALA A 154 -13.49 9.42 3.81
C ALA A 154 -14.90 8.85 3.93
N GLU A 155 -15.94 9.69 3.86
CA GLU A 155 -17.34 9.25 3.89
C GLU A 155 -17.65 8.26 2.77
N ARG A 156 -17.27 8.58 1.52
CA ARG A 156 -17.47 7.69 0.38
C ARG A 156 -16.70 6.39 0.51
N LEU A 157 -15.48 6.43 1.05
CA LEU A 157 -14.71 5.22 1.31
C LEU A 157 -15.46 4.34 2.30
N VAL A 158 -15.78 4.86 3.50
CA VAL A 158 -16.48 4.12 4.56
C VAL A 158 -17.80 3.54 4.06
N ALA A 159 -18.59 4.31 3.32
CA ALA A 159 -19.86 3.84 2.75
C ALA A 159 -19.69 2.72 1.71
N SER A 160 -18.52 2.63 1.06
CA SER A 160 -18.21 1.59 0.08
C SER A 160 -17.63 0.30 0.67
N MET A 161 -17.21 0.33 1.95
CA MET A 161 -16.62 -0.84 2.60
C MET A 161 -17.69 -1.88 2.95
N PRO A 162 -17.38 -3.18 2.87
CA PRO A 162 -18.27 -4.20 3.37
C PRO A 162 -18.43 -4.05 4.88
N LYS A 163 -19.67 -4.19 5.35
CA LYS A 163 -19.99 -4.16 6.78
C LYS A 163 -19.54 -5.46 7.45
N GLU A 164 -18.84 -5.34 8.57
CA GLU A 164 -18.51 -6.47 9.44
C GLU A 164 -19.59 -6.65 10.52
N LYS A 165 -19.57 -7.81 11.17
CA LYS A 165 -20.52 -8.13 12.26
C LYS A 165 -20.12 -7.46 13.58
N GLU A 166 -18.83 -7.24 13.76
CA GLU A 166 -18.20 -6.70 14.95
C GLU A 166 -17.29 -5.54 14.53
N GLY A 167 -17.17 -4.53 15.39
CA GLY A 167 -16.47 -3.29 15.08
C GLY A 167 -17.35 -2.25 14.36
N GLU A 168 -17.05 -0.99 14.62
CA GLU A 168 -17.59 0.16 13.91
C GLU A 168 -16.61 0.66 12.85
N LEU A 169 -17.13 1.16 11.74
CA LEU A 169 -16.33 1.90 10.76
C LEU A 169 -16.97 3.27 10.54
N ARG A 170 -16.27 4.33 10.93
CA ARG A 170 -16.78 5.71 10.87
C ARG A 170 -15.80 6.64 10.16
N ALA A 171 -16.33 7.51 9.31
CA ALA A 171 -15.56 8.62 8.76
C ALA A 171 -15.61 9.79 9.74
N ILE A 172 -14.48 10.47 9.94
CA ILE A 172 -14.39 11.71 10.71
C ILE A 172 -13.65 12.78 9.89
N SER A 173 -13.94 14.05 10.18
CA SER A 173 -13.21 15.15 9.55
C SER A 173 -11.75 15.18 10.01
N TRP A 174 -10.91 15.85 9.24
CA TRP A 174 -9.49 15.98 9.58
C TRP A 174 -9.27 16.75 10.88
N ASP A 175 -10.12 17.74 11.17
CA ASP A 175 -10.02 18.54 12.39
C ASP A 175 -10.50 17.77 13.62
N GLU A 176 -11.56 16.95 13.49
CA GLU A 176 -11.95 16.02 14.55
C GLU A 176 -10.85 14.99 14.83
N ALA A 177 -10.24 14.42 13.79
CA ALA A 177 -9.14 13.47 13.93
C ALA A 177 -7.95 14.06 14.71
N ARG A 178 -7.67 15.35 14.54
CA ARG A 178 -6.62 16.05 15.29
C ARG A 178 -6.93 16.22 16.77
N GLN A 179 -8.20 16.21 17.15
CA GLN A 179 -8.66 16.34 18.53
C GLN A 179 -8.79 15.01 19.27
N VAL A 180 -8.75 13.88 18.54
CA VAL A 180 -8.72 12.55 19.15
C VAL A 180 -7.48 12.42 20.02
N ALA A 181 -7.68 12.15 21.30
CA ALA A 181 -6.60 12.05 22.28
C ALA A 181 -5.98 10.65 22.36
N TRP A 182 -6.72 9.62 21.96
CA TRP A 182 -6.29 8.23 22.09
C TRP A 182 -6.82 7.33 20.96
N VAL A 183 -5.95 6.45 20.46
CA VAL A 183 -6.24 5.23 19.71
C VAL A 183 -5.15 4.21 20.03
N ASP A 184 -5.46 2.93 19.91
CA ASP A 184 -4.48 1.85 20.11
C ASP A 184 -3.57 1.69 18.90
N VAL A 185 -4.11 1.90 17.69
CA VAL A 185 -3.37 1.78 16.43
C VAL A 185 -3.60 2.99 15.55
N LEU A 186 -2.53 3.59 15.05
CA LEU A 186 -2.56 4.61 14.01
C LEU A 186 -1.96 4.08 12.71
N VAL A 187 -2.67 4.25 11.60
CA VAL A 187 -2.18 3.93 10.25
C VAL A 187 -2.07 5.20 9.41
N ASN A 188 -0.86 5.60 9.03
CA ASN A 188 -0.66 6.62 8.00
C ASN A 188 -0.69 5.97 6.61
N ALA A 189 -1.84 6.02 5.95
CA ALA A 189 -2.02 5.64 4.55
C ALA A 189 -2.06 6.86 3.60
N THR A 190 -1.55 8.01 4.06
CA THR A 190 -1.39 9.22 3.23
C THR A 190 0.02 9.29 2.64
N PRO A 191 0.25 10.19 1.66
CA PRO A 191 1.61 10.48 1.20
C PRO A 191 2.47 11.33 2.16
N MET A 192 1.93 11.81 3.29
CA MET A 192 2.69 12.67 4.22
C MET A 192 3.86 11.91 4.83
N GLY A 193 5.06 12.47 4.72
CA GLY A 193 6.32 11.80 5.05
C GLY A 193 7.19 11.56 3.82
N MET A 194 6.61 11.57 2.61
CA MET A 194 7.38 11.44 1.36
C MET A 194 8.38 12.58 1.16
N ASN A 195 8.05 13.80 1.59
CA ASN A 195 8.92 14.98 1.47
C ASN A 195 9.41 15.47 2.85
N GLY A 196 9.35 14.60 3.87
CA GLY A 196 9.79 14.93 5.22
C GLY A 196 8.75 15.66 6.07
N GLU A 197 7.48 15.63 5.69
CA GLU A 197 6.37 16.10 6.53
C GLU A 197 6.08 15.12 7.68
N ASP A 198 5.70 15.60 8.86
CA ASP A 198 5.15 14.74 9.92
C ASP A 198 3.64 14.56 9.69
N ALA A 199 3.20 13.32 9.52
CA ALA A 199 1.79 13.00 9.31
C ALA A 199 0.91 13.33 10.52
N LEU A 200 1.51 13.45 11.72
CA LEU A 200 0.84 13.80 12.97
C LEU A 200 1.00 15.27 13.37
N GLU A 201 1.47 16.15 12.47
CA GLU A 201 1.56 17.57 12.77
C GLU A 201 0.18 18.16 13.12
N GLY A 202 0.07 18.68 14.36
CA GLY A 202 -1.14 19.27 14.91
C GLY A 202 -2.17 18.26 15.46
N PHE A 203 -1.80 16.99 15.65
CA PHE A 203 -2.63 16.01 16.35
C PHE A 203 -2.37 16.02 17.85
N ALA A 204 -3.40 15.79 18.67
CA ALA A 204 -3.35 15.81 20.13
C ALA A 204 -2.78 14.53 20.77
N PHE A 205 -2.09 13.68 20.01
CA PHE A 205 -1.54 12.43 20.51
C PHE A 205 -0.30 12.62 21.39
N GLU A 206 -0.53 12.79 22.68
CA GLU A 206 0.48 12.89 23.73
C GLU A 206 0.05 12.04 24.95
N PRO A 207 0.63 10.84 25.18
CA PRO A 207 1.68 10.19 24.39
C PRO A 207 1.20 9.69 23.01
N LEU A 208 2.16 9.27 22.17
CA LEU A 208 1.86 8.62 20.89
C LEU A 208 1.01 7.35 21.07
N PRO A 209 0.21 6.96 20.05
CA PRO A 209 -0.42 5.65 20.02
C PRO A 209 0.61 4.53 20.19
N PRO A 210 0.28 3.46 20.93
CA PRO A 210 1.23 2.40 21.23
C PRO A 210 1.64 1.58 20.00
N MET A 211 0.87 1.66 18.91
CA MET A 211 1.18 1.02 17.64
C MET A 211 0.99 2.01 16.48
N ILE A 212 2.02 2.17 15.64
CA ILE A 212 1.98 3.05 14.47
C ILE A 212 2.43 2.27 13.24
N ALA A 213 1.58 2.22 12.23
CA ALA A 213 1.94 1.75 10.90
C ALA A 213 2.01 2.94 9.95
N ASP A 214 3.18 3.20 9.38
CA ASP A 214 3.37 4.26 8.37
C ASP A 214 3.64 3.62 7.02
N LEU A 215 2.72 3.76 6.06
CA LEU A 215 2.82 3.06 4.78
C LEU A 215 3.79 3.74 3.79
N VAL A 216 4.38 4.87 4.15
CA VAL A 216 5.24 5.65 3.27
C VAL A 216 6.61 4.96 3.10
N PRO A 217 6.92 4.43 1.90
CA PRO A 217 8.09 3.57 1.71
C PRO A 217 9.30 4.39 1.23
N VAL A 218 9.77 5.31 2.06
CA VAL A 218 10.95 6.14 1.76
C VAL A 218 12.26 5.43 2.11
N ALA A 219 13.33 5.83 1.42
CA ALA A 219 14.66 5.27 1.66
C ALA A 219 15.23 5.65 3.03
N ALA A 220 14.95 6.88 3.47
CA ALA A 220 15.18 7.32 4.84
C ALA A 220 14.04 6.83 5.75
N GLU A 221 13.99 7.33 6.98
CA GLU A 221 12.81 7.21 7.85
C GLU A 221 11.95 8.47 7.74
N THR A 222 10.63 8.30 7.75
CA THR A 222 9.70 9.43 7.90
C THR A 222 9.84 10.07 9.29
N PRO A 223 9.47 11.35 9.47
CA PRO A 223 9.42 11.96 10.79
C PRO A 223 8.54 11.19 11.78
N LEU A 224 7.40 10.65 11.32
CA LEU A 224 6.49 9.85 12.15
C LEU A 224 7.17 8.58 12.69
N VAL A 225 7.80 7.80 11.81
CA VAL A 225 8.52 6.57 12.20
C VAL A 225 9.67 6.87 13.15
N ARG A 226 10.43 7.94 12.89
CA ARG A 226 11.54 8.36 13.76
C ARG A 226 11.04 8.71 15.16
N ARG A 227 10.03 9.58 15.25
CA ARG A 227 9.40 10.01 16.51
C ARG A 227 8.85 8.82 17.30
N ALA A 228 8.24 7.86 16.61
CA ALA A 228 7.72 6.64 17.22
C ALA A 228 8.84 5.75 17.78
N ARG A 229 9.95 5.56 17.06
CA ARG A 229 11.11 4.80 17.54
C ARG A 229 11.80 5.47 18.73
N GLU A 230 11.88 6.80 18.75
CA GLU A 230 12.43 7.58 19.87
C GLU A 230 11.60 7.45 21.16
N ALA A 231 10.28 7.24 21.03
CA ALA A 231 9.37 7.14 22.18
C ALA A 231 9.53 5.84 22.99
N GLN A 232 10.25 4.83 22.49
CA GLN A 232 10.55 3.51 23.10
C GLN A 232 9.35 2.61 23.46
N HIS A 233 8.16 3.14 23.70
CA HIS A 233 6.94 2.39 24.03
C HIS A 233 6.03 2.13 22.82
N VAL A 234 6.43 2.59 21.63
CA VAL A 234 5.63 2.49 20.40
C VAL A 234 6.18 1.37 19.53
N ARG A 235 5.33 0.40 19.18
CA ARG A 235 5.61 -0.57 18.11
C ARG A 235 5.38 0.09 16.76
N VAL A 236 6.33 -0.12 15.85
CA VAL A 236 6.32 0.53 14.54
C VAL A 236 6.39 -0.48 13.41
N MET A 237 5.43 -0.40 12.50
CA MET A 237 5.52 -0.98 11.17
C MET A 237 5.84 0.14 10.18
N ASP A 238 7.06 0.14 9.65
CA ASP A 238 7.45 1.14 8.65
C ASP A 238 7.08 0.70 7.23
N GLY A 239 7.03 1.65 6.30
CA GLY A 239 6.48 1.43 4.97
C GLY A 239 7.27 0.45 4.12
N LEU A 240 8.53 0.19 4.46
CA LEU A 240 9.35 -0.79 3.74
C LEU A 240 8.95 -2.23 4.06
N LEU A 241 8.41 -2.51 5.25
CA LEU A 241 7.85 -3.84 5.59
C LEU A 241 6.67 -4.18 4.68
N MET A 242 5.69 -3.27 4.59
CA MET A 242 4.55 -3.44 3.68
C MET A 242 5.03 -3.58 2.23
N LEU A 243 5.94 -2.68 1.80
CA LEU A 243 6.48 -2.65 0.45
C LEU A 243 7.12 -4.00 0.07
N LEU A 244 7.91 -4.60 0.96
CA LEU A 244 8.58 -5.86 0.73
C LEU A 244 7.58 -6.99 0.49
N HIS A 245 6.60 -7.14 1.39
CA HIS A 245 5.65 -8.26 1.32
C HIS A 245 4.66 -8.11 0.16
N GLN A 246 4.18 -6.90 -0.14
CA GLN A 246 3.32 -6.71 -1.33
C GLN A 246 4.10 -6.97 -2.63
N ALA A 247 5.39 -6.57 -2.69
CA ALA A 247 6.22 -6.77 -3.87
C ALA A 247 6.55 -8.25 -4.08
N ALA A 248 6.85 -8.97 -3.01
CA ALA A 248 7.03 -10.42 -3.06
C ALA A 248 5.81 -11.10 -3.67
N ARG A 249 4.60 -10.71 -3.24
CA ARG A 249 3.38 -11.27 -3.81
C ARG A 249 3.18 -10.91 -5.29
N SER A 250 3.44 -9.67 -5.70
CA SER A 250 3.35 -9.29 -7.11
C SER A 250 4.36 -10.06 -7.98
N PHE A 251 5.57 -10.29 -7.45
CA PHE A 251 6.60 -11.08 -8.12
C PHE A 251 6.13 -12.52 -8.42
N GLU A 252 5.52 -13.18 -7.43
CA GLU A 252 4.97 -14.52 -7.60
C GLU A 252 3.84 -14.56 -8.64
N LEU A 253 2.99 -13.54 -8.68
CA LEU A 253 1.89 -13.46 -9.63
C LEU A 253 2.37 -13.38 -11.09
N TRP A 254 3.47 -12.67 -11.36
CA TRP A 254 4.04 -12.58 -12.71
C TRP A 254 4.86 -13.80 -13.11
N THR A 255 5.64 -14.34 -12.18
CA THR A 255 6.65 -15.36 -12.50
C THR A 255 6.18 -16.79 -12.27
N GLY A 256 5.18 -17.00 -11.41
CA GLY A 256 4.77 -18.32 -10.94
C GLY A 256 5.78 -19.00 -10.01
N VAL A 257 6.82 -18.29 -9.57
CA VAL A 257 7.91 -18.80 -8.72
C VAL A 257 7.90 -18.06 -7.38
N PRO A 258 8.19 -18.73 -6.24
CA PRO A 258 8.31 -18.07 -4.95
C PRO A 258 9.32 -16.92 -4.98
N ALA A 259 8.93 -15.78 -4.40
CA ALA A 259 9.82 -14.63 -4.32
C ALA A 259 10.99 -14.90 -3.35
N PRO A 260 12.25 -14.57 -3.72
CA PRO A 260 13.39 -14.72 -2.82
C PRO A 260 13.39 -13.58 -1.79
N LEU A 261 12.53 -13.68 -0.78
CA LEU A 261 12.19 -12.59 0.14
C LEU A 261 13.41 -11.93 0.78
N GLU A 262 14.36 -12.72 1.30
CA GLU A 262 15.57 -12.17 1.93
C GLU A 262 16.49 -11.44 0.95
N VAL A 263 16.47 -11.83 -0.33
CA VAL A 263 17.22 -11.13 -1.38
C VAL A 263 16.55 -9.80 -1.72
N MET A 264 15.22 -9.77 -1.76
CA MET A 264 14.46 -8.53 -1.94
C MET A 264 14.65 -7.59 -0.74
N ARG A 265 14.62 -8.14 0.49
CA ARG A 265 14.87 -7.42 1.74
C ARG A 265 16.26 -6.76 1.72
N ALA A 266 17.29 -7.51 1.34
CA ALA A 266 18.67 -7.00 1.26
C ALA A 266 18.87 -5.91 0.19
N ALA A 267 17.95 -5.78 -0.77
CA ALA A 267 17.98 -4.71 -1.77
C ALA A 267 17.39 -3.37 -1.28
N LEU A 268 16.76 -3.37 -0.10
CA LEU A 268 16.22 -2.16 0.51
C LEU A 268 17.32 -1.31 1.15
N PRO A 269 17.14 0.02 1.21
CA PRO A 269 18.20 0.94 1.64
C PRO A 269 18.49 0.89 3.15
N ARG A 270 17.63 0.25 3.92
CA ARG A 270 17.76 0.10 5.37
C ARG A 270 17.11 -1.22 5.83
N PRO A 271 17.57 -1.79 6.96
CA PRO A 271 17.00 -3.01 7.49
C PRO A 271 15.51 -2.85 7.82
N VAL A 272 14.76 -3.90 7.51
CA VAL A 272 13.37 -4.12 7.89
C VAL A 272 13.15 -5.58 8.24
#